data_AF-X6NAD5-F1
#
_entry.id   AF-X6NAD5-F1
#
_cell.length_a   1.000
_cell.length_b   1.000
_cell.length_c   1.000
_cell.angle_alpha   90.00
_cell.angle_beta   90.00
_cell.angle_gamma   90.00
#
_symmetry.space_group_name_H-M   'P 1'
#
loop_
_entity.id
_entity.type
_entity.pdbx_description
1 polymer ?
#
loop_
_entity_poly.entity_id
_entity_poly.type
_entity_poly.pdbx_seq_one_letter_code
_entity_poly.pdbx_strand_id
1 'polypeptide(L)'
;MGLNLNINRVIFSTLTKRVKWVDVPLTVSEILQIGGRAGRFGLYNEGYVTCMNKEDHTTLKEIFETNMRPPIGRRATLYPEKSHVHYVCENFPWLKFDDVLRSFVNPKQIDKDMEFSTPEMLEMISIASAIRDIPLSADDKYTFCSAPMRENNLDTLSFIQKWAVLVSQDQFVPLELDESTLAHLDLGKVETFHSIIQSYNYLRWRFPLFVDGHKCEHLLNKCAQIIQDEFDTLTLSNKEEYFRNTNLGTAVSDA
;
A
#
# COMPACT_ATOMS: atom_id res chain seq x y z
N MET A 1 9.77 3.42 -7.76
CA MET A 1 10.99 4.26 -7.94
C MET A 1 11.90 4.04 -6.73
N GLY A 2 13.21 4.35 -6.81
CA GLY A 2 14.08 4.35 -5.63
C GLY A 2 15.26 3.36 -5.67
N LEU A 3 15.32 2.48 -6.66
CA LEU A 3 16.47 1.60 -6.89
C LEU A 3 17.34 2.12 -8.04
N ASN A 4 18.66 2.00 -7.89
CA ASN A 4 19.63 2.36 -8.92
C ASN A 4 20.03 1.11 -9.71
N LEU A 5 19.32 0.85 -10.81
CA LEU A 5 19.51 -0.34 -11.64
C LEU A 5 20.24 0.00 -12.94
N ASN A 6 21.18 -0.87 -13.33
CA ASN A 6 21.89 -0.77 -14.61
C ASN A 6 21.10 -1.50 -15.70
N ILE A 7 20.12 -0.83 -16.30
CA ILE A 7 19.23 -1.43 -17.30
C ILE A 7 19.60 -0.92 -18.69
N ASN A 8 20.01 -1.82 -19.58
CA ASN A 8 20.22 -1.49 -20.99
C ASN A 8 18.91 -1.47 -21.79
N ARG A 9 18.00 -2.42 -21.51
CA ARG A 9 16.73 -2.58 -22.21
C ARG A 9 15.58 -2.84 -21.25
N VAL A 10 14.47 -2.14 -21.45
CA VAL A 10 13.17 -2.41 -20.81
C VAL A 10 12.27 -3.11 -21.81
N ILE A 11 11.67 -4.23 -21.40
CA ILE A 11 10.70 -4.98 -22.21
C ILE A 11 9.39 -5.05 -21.42
N PHE A 12 8.35 -4.38 -21.92
CA PHE A 12 7.01 -4.46 -21.35
C PHE A 12 6.38 -5.82 -21.70
N SER A 13 6.03 -6.61 -20.70
CA SER A 13 5.26 -7.85 -20.91
C SER A 13 3.82 -7.55 -21.34
N THR A 14 3.22 -6.50 -20.78
CA THR A 14 1.90 -5.96 -21.11
C THR A 14 1.89 -4.44 -20.89
N LEU A 15 0.97 -3.72 -21.55
CA LEU A 15 0.66 -2.31 -21.29
C LEU A 15 -0.61 -2.10 -20.44
N THR A 16 -1.07 -3.14 -19.76
CA THR A 16 -2.18 -3.06 -18.80
C THR A 16 -1.70 -3.35 -17.38
N LYS A 17 -2.38 -2.76 -16.40
CA LYS A 17 -2.23 -3.07 -14.98
C LYS A 17 -3.59 -3.40 -14.40
N ARG A 18 -3.61 -4.21 -13.34
CA ARG A 18 -4.83 -4.47 -12.57
C ARG A 18 -4.95 -3.43 -11.46
N VAL A 19 -6.09 -2.74 -11.41
CA VAL A 19 -6.46 -1.86 -10.30
C VAL A 19 -7.70 -2.46 -9.66
N LYS A 20 -7.56 -2.95 -8.42
CA LYS A 20 -8.57 -3.76 -7.73
C LYS A 20 -8.91 -5.01 -8.56
N TRP A 21 -10.05 -4.99 -9.23
CA TRP A 21 -10.59 -6.14 -9.99
C TRP A 21 -10.71 -5.86 -11.49
N VAL A 22 -10.16 -4.73 -11.96
CA VAL A 22 -10.31 -4.27 -13.34
C VAL A 22 -8.94 -4.05 -13.96
N ASP A 23 -8.77 -4.56 -15.18
CA ASP A 23 -7.58 -4.29 -15.98
C ASP A 23 -7.74 -2.94 -16.68
N VAL A 24 -6.78 -2.05 -16.44
CA VAL A 24 -6.74 -0.69 -16.99
C VAL A 24 -5.42 -0.49 -17.74
N PRO A 25 -5.41 0.30 -18.82
CA PRO A 25 -4.16 0.61 -19.51
C PRO A 25 -3.21 1.40 -18.61
N LEU A 26 -1.90 1.20 -18.79
CA LEU A 26 -0.88 2.04 -18.19
C LEU A 26 -1.01 3.47 -18.73
N THR A 27 -0.83 4.45 -17.84
CA THR A 27 -0.78 5.85 -18.23
C THR A 27 0.52 6.17 -18.95
N VAL A 28 0.52 7.22 -19.78
CA VAL A 28 1.72 7.74 -20.45
C VAL A 28 2.84 8.03 -19.44
N SER A 29 2.49 8.61 -18.29
CA SER A 29 3.43 8.89 -17.20
C SER A 29 4.12 7.63 -16.67
N GLU A 30 3.35 6.55 -16.46
CA GLU A 30 3.88 5.27 -15.99
C GLU A 30 4.80 4.62 -17.02
N ILE A 31 4.39 4.62 -18.29
CA ILE A 31 5.19 4.08 -19.40
C ILE A 31 6.53 4.81 -19.49
N LEU A 32 6.52 6.15 -19.47
CA LEU A 32 7.74 6.96 -19.53
C LEU A 32 8.61 6.77 -18.28
N GLN A 33 8.00 6.67 -17.10
CA GLN A 33 8.72 6.44 -15.85
C GLN A 33 9.42 5.07 -15.81
N ILE A 34 8.80 4.04 -16.39
CA ILE A 34 9.35 2.68 -16.45
C ILE A 34 10.39 2.59 -17.59
N GLY A 35 10.02 2.98 -18.81
CA GLY A 35 10.92 2.91 -19.97
C GLY A 35 12.12 3.84 -19.86
N GLY A 36 11.97 5.00 -19.21
CA GLY A 36 13.07 5.92 -18.90
C GLY A 36 14.11 5.37 -17.92
N ARG A 37 13.92 4.15 -17.39
CA ARG A 37 14.96 3.40 -16.66
C ARG A 37 15.99 2.75 -17.58
N ALA A 38 15.69 2.62 -18.87
CA ALA A 38 16.65 2.11 -19.85
C ALA A 38 17.71 3.18 -20.17
N GLY A 39 18.97 2.75 -20.21
CA GLY A 39 20.11 3.63 -20.45
C GLY A 39 20.65 4.21 -19.15
N ARG A 40 21.97 4.44 -19.11
CA ARG A 40 22.64 5.08 -17.97
C ARG A 40 23.89 5.79 -18.48
N PHE A 41 23.91 7.11 -18.34
CA PHE A 41 25.06 7.92 -18.74
C PHE A 41 26.36 7.36 -18.17
N GLY A 42 27.33 7.05 -19.03
CA GLY A 42 28.63 6.47 -18.67
C GLY A 42 28.70 4.93 -18.63
N LEU A 43 27.58 4.21 -18.74
CA LEU A 43 27.53 2.73 -18.83
C LEU A 43 26.85 2.27 -20.12
N TYR A 44 25.65 2.78 -20.37
CA TYR A 44 24.89 2.57 -21.60
C TYR A 44 24.47 3.94 -22.13
N ASN A 45 25.20 4.43 -23.13
CA ASN A 45 24.94 5.73 -23.75
C ASN A 45 23.55 5.79 -24.40
N GLU A 46 23.00 4.63 -24.75
CA GLU A 46 21.65 4.46 -25.28
C GLU A 46 20.89 3.42 -24.44
N GLY A 47 19.59 3.65 -24.27
CA GLY A 47 18.65 2.73 -23.65
C GLY A 47 17.59 2.29 -24.66
N TYR A 48 17.21 1.01 -24.63
CA TYR A 48 16.20 0.46 -25.53
C TYR A 48 14.90 0.16 -24.78
N VAL A 49 13.76 0.45 -25.41
CA VAL A 49 12.43 0.12 -24.87
C VAL A 49 11.65 -0.64 -25.93
N THR A 50 11.01 -1.75 -25.55
CA THR A 50 10.15 -2.55 -26.43
C THR A 50 9.08 -3.28 -25.61
N CYS A 51 8.23 -4.08 -26.26
CA CYS A 51 7.19 -4.90 -25.64
C CYS A 51 7.17 -6.32 -26.24
N MET A 52 6.57 -7.25 -25.49
CA MET A 52 6.40 -8.64 -25.95
C MET A 52 5.32 -8.75 -27.03
N ASN A 53 4.19 -8.04 -26.87
CA ASN A 53 3.08 -8.08 -27.82
C ASN A 53 3.30 -7.07 -28.95
N LYS A 54 3.10 -7.51 -30.19
CA LYS A 54 3.27 -6.65 -31.37
C LYS A 54 2.24 -5.51 -31.43
N GLU A 55 1.04 -5.73 -30.91
CA GLU A 55 -0.05 -4.74 -30.89
C GLU A 55 0.30 -3.53 -30.01
N ASP A 56 0.96 -3.77 -28.88
CA ASP A 56 1.43 -2.75 -27.93
C ASP A 56 2.58 -1.88 -28.49
N HIS A 57 3.30 -2.40 -29.49
CA HIS A 57 4.51 -1.76 -30.01
C HIS A 57 4.21 -0.42 -30.68
N THR A 58 3.08 -0.32 -31.39
CA THR A 58 2.67 0.93 -32.05
C THR A 58 2.45 2.04 -31.03
N THR A 59 1.75 1.73 -29.94
CA THR A 59 1.48 2.66 -28.83
C THR A 59 2.77 3.10 -28.14
N LEU A 60 3.68 2.16 -27.82
CA LEU A 60 4.97 2.50 -27.22
C LEU A 60 5.79 3.41 -28.14
N LYS A 61 5.88 3.07 -29.42
CA LYS A 61 6.63 3.84 -30.41
C LYS A 61 6.11 5.26 -30.49
N GLU A 62 4.79 5.43 -30.57
CA GLU A 62 4.16 6.76 -30.59
C GLU A 62 4.51 7.58 -29.34
N ILE A 63 4.38 7.00 -28.14
CA ILE A 63 4.67 7.69 -26.87
C ILE A 63 6.12 8.19 -26.82
N PHE A 64 7.09 7.34 -27.19
CA PHE A 64 8.52 7.68 -27.09
C PHE A 64 9.01 8.57 -28.25
N GLU A 65 8.56 8.36 -29.49
CA GLU A 65 9.00 9.16 -30.64
C GLU A 65 8.39 10.57 -30.65
N THR A 66 7.15 10.71 -30.19
CA THR A 66 6.49 12.03 -30.10
C THR A 66 6.92 12.84 -28.87
N ASN A 67 7.77 12.28 -28.00
CA ASN A 67 8.10 12.85 -26.69
C ASN A 67 6.84 13.30 -25.94
N MET A 68 5.83 12.41 -25.92
CA MET A 68 4.53 12.74 -25.35
C MET A 68 4.69 13.21 -23.92
N ARG A 69 4.17 14.40 -23.59
CA ARG A 69 4.27 14.91 -22.22
C ARG A 69 3.23 14.22 -21.34
N PRO A 70 3.62 13.70 -20.17
CA PRO A 70 2.67 13.30 -19.12
C PRO A 70 1.60 14.38 -18.93
N PRO A 71 0.30 14.03 -18.88
CA PRO A 71 -0.71 14.99 -18.49
C PRO A 71 -0.37 15.48 -17.08
N ILE A 72 -0.16 16.78 -16.92
CA ILE A 72 -0.02 17.39 -15.60
C ILE A 72 -1.40 17.29 -14.95
N GLY A 73 -1.49 16.56 -13.85
CA GLY A 73 -2.72 16.49 -13.06
C GLY A 73 -3.16 17.90 -12.72
N ARG A 74 -4.36 18.30 -13.17
CA ARG A 74 -4.87 19.65 -12.96
C ARG A 74 -5.29 19.93 -11.50
N ARG A 75 -5.23 18.92 -10.63
CA ARG A 75 -5.76 18.97 -9.28
C ARG A 75 -4.76 18.50 -8.25
N ALA A 76 -4.67 19.24 -7.15
CA ALA A 76 -4.00 18.77 -5.94
C ALA A 76 -5.01 18.04 -5.05
N THR A 77 -4.62 16.89 -4.52
CA THR A 77 -5.46 16.14 -3.58
C THR A 77 -5.28 16.69 -2.16
N LEU A 78 -6.38 17.06 -1.51
CA LEU A 78 -6.37 17.55 -0.13
C LEU A 78 -6.64 16.41 0.84
N TYR A 79 -5.66 16.06 1.66
CA TYR A 79 -5.83 15.02 2.68
C TYR A 79 -6.27 15.65 4.02
N PRO A 80 -7.27 15.08 4.72
CA PRO A 80 -7.70 15.62 6.00
C PRO A 80 -6.65 15.39 7.07
N GLU A 81 -6.09 16.47 7.60
CA GLU A 81 -5.24 16.42 8.80
C GLU A 81 -6.01 15.90 10.03
N LYS A 82 -5.28 15.30 10.98
CA LYS A 82 -5.78 14.83 12.27
C LYS A 82 -6.65 15.88 12.99
N SER A 83 -6.22 17.14 13.00
CA SER A 83 -6.92 18.28 13.61
C SER A 83 -8.32 18.51 13.01
N HIS A 84 -8.47 18.40 11.69
CA HIS A 84 -9.76 18.53 11.01
C HIS A 84 -10.71 17.40 11.38
N VAL A 85 -10.21 16.17 11.44
CA VAL A 85 -11.03 15.01 11.83
C VAL A 85 -11.47 15.14 13.28
N HIS A 86 -10.55 15.51 14.17
CA HIS A 86 -10.82 15.76 15.58
C HIS A 86 -11.94 16.79 15.77
N TYR A 87 -11.82 17.94 15.10
CA TYR A 87 -12.82 19.01 15.15
C TYR A 87 -14.23 18.52 14.76
N VAL A 88 -14.34 17.72 13.71
CA VAL A 88 -15.64 17.17 13.29
C VAL A 88 -16.17 16.17 14.33
N CYS A 89 -15.34 15.31 14.90
CA CYS A 89 -15.76 14.39 15.94
C CYS A 89 -16.27 15.12 17.20
N GLU A 90 -15.62 16.20 17.63
CA GLU A 90 -16.05 16.99 18.79
C GLU A 90 -17.37 17.72 18.56
N ASN A 91 -17.57 18.29 17.36
CA ASN A 91 -18.77 19.08 17.04
C ASN A 91 -19.96 18.21 16.62
N PHE A 92 -19.72 16.97 16.18
CA PHE A 92 -20.75 16.04 15.72
C PHE A 92 -20.63 14.66 16.40
N PRO A 93 -20.79 14.58 17.73
CA PRO A 93 -20.51 13.37 18.52
C PRO A 93 -21.44 12.18 18.22
N TRP A 94 -22.55 12.40 17.51
CA TRP A 94 -23.45 11.33 17.07
C TRP A 94 -22.99 10.63 15.78
N LEU A 95 -22.00 11.18 15.07
CA LEU A 95 -21.43 10.54 13.88
C LEU A 95 -20.40 9.49 14.27
N LYS A 96 -20.43 8.34 13.59
CA LYS A 96 -19.41 7.31 13.75
C LYS A 96 -18.10 7.78 13.11
N PHE A 97 -16.97 7.34 13.66
CA PHE A 97 -15.65 7.78 13.21
C PHE A 97 -15.40 7.49 11.71
N ASP A 98 -15.84 6.33 11.22
CA ASP A 98 -15.73 6.00 9.80
C ASP A 98 -16.67 6.83 8.91
N ASP A 99 -17.85 7.23 9.41
CA ASP A 99 -18.74 8.17 8.70
C ASP A 99 -18.12 9.57 8.60
N VAL A 100 -17.40 10.01 9.65
CA VAL A 100 -16.61 11.26 9.62
C VAL A 100 -15.56 11.19 8.51
N LEU A 101 -14.78 10.11 8.43
CA LEU A 101 -13.78 9.94 7.36
C LEU A 101 -14.42 9.87 5.97
N ARG A 102 -15.58 9.21 5.85
CA ARG A 102 -16.35 9.17 4.58
C ARG A 102 -16.84 10.55 4.14
N SER A 103 -17.05 11.48 5.07
CA SER A 103 -17.45 12.84 4.71
C SER A 103 -16.34 13.58 3.93
N PHE A 104 -15.07 13.37 4.28
CA PHE A 104 -13.92 13.99 3.62
C PHE A 104 -13.60 13.45 2.22
N VAL A 105 -14.10 12.26 1.87
CA VAL A 105 -13.95 11.73 0.51
C VAL A 105 -15.06 12.19 -0.44
N ASN A 106 -16.05 12.94 0.04
CA ASN A 106 -17.17 13.40 -0.77
C ASN A 106 -16.75 14.55 -1.71
N PRO A 107 -16.66 14.33 -3.03
CA PRO A 107 -16.15 15.34 -3.97
C PRO A 107 -17.06 16.56 -4.06
N LYS A 108 -18.33 16.47 -3.64
CA LYS A 108 -19.26 17.62 -3.63
C LYS A 108 -18.87 18.70 -2.62
N GLN A 109 -17.96 18.40 -1.69
CA GLN A 109 -17.51 19.33 -0.66
C GLN A 109 -16.26 20.12 -1.05
N ILE A 110 -15.55 19.72 -2.12
CA ILE A 110 -14.32 20.37 -2.56
C ILE A 110 -14.63 21.23 -3.78
N ASP A 111 -14.43 22.53 -3.58
CA ASP A 111 -14.22 23.62 -4.54
C ASP A 111 -14.98 23.59 -5.89
N LYS A 112 -15.73 24.67 -6.15
CA LYS A 112 -16.40 24.91 -7.44
C LYS A 112 -15.41 25.24 -8.56
N ASP A 113 -14.21 25.72 -8.21
CA ASP A 113 -13.19 26.19 -9.15
C ASP A 113 -12.30 25.05 -9.69
N MET A 114 -12.59 23.80 -9.29
CA MET A 114 -12.04 22.56 -9.87
C MET A 114 -10.52 22.37 -9.69
N GLU A 115 -9.88 23.10 -8.77
CA GLU A 115 -8.43 23.06 -8.52
C GLU A 115 -7.99 21.93 -7.58
N PHE A 116 -8.92 21.40 -6.78
CA PHE A 116 -8.63 20.38 -5.77
C PHE A 116 -9.44 19.09 -5.97
N SER A 117 -8.93 17.99 -5.44
CA SER A 117 -9.61 16.69 -5.42
C SER A 117 -9.62 16.07 -4.02
N THR A 118 -10.60 15.19 -3.79
CA THR A 118 -10.66 14.38 -2.56
C THR A 118 -9.69 13.19 -2.64
N PRO A 119 -9.17 12.72 -1.50
CA PRO A 119 -8.27 11.58 -1.46
C PRO A 119 -9.04 10.26 -1.53
N GLU A 120 -8.38 9.20 -1.99
CA GLU A 120 -8.85 7.84 -1.74
C GLU A 120 -8.40 7.41 -0.34
N MET A 121 -9.36 7.10 0.53
CA MET A 121 -9.10 6.72 1.94
C MET A 121 -9.76 5.39 2.32
N LEU A 122 -9.99 4.51 1.34
CA LEU A 122 -10.75 3.28 1.56
C LEU A 122 -10.14 2.37 2.64
N GLU A 123 -8.82 2.25 2.66
CA GLU A 123 -8.08 1.45 3.65
C GLU A 123 -8.21 2.03 5.06
N MET A 124 -7.97 3.34 5.21
CA MET A 124 -8.16 4.07 6.47
C MET A 124 -9.60 3.94 6.99
N ILE A 125 -10.60 4.05 6.11
CA ILE A 125 -12.03 3.88 6.45
C ILE A 125 -12.35 2.43 6.86
N SER A 126 -11.71 1.44 6.23
CA SER A 126 -11.89 0.03 6.57
C SER A 126 -11.33 -0.29 7.96
N ILE A 127 -10.16 0.25 8.32
CA ILE A 127 -9.62 0.12 9.69
C ILE A 127 -10.54 0.83 10.68
N ALA A 128 -10.98 2.06 10.38
CA ALA A 128 -11.91 2.83 11.20
C ALA A 128 -13.21 2.07 11.47
N SER A 129 -13.72 1.36 10.47
CA SER A 129 -14.91 0.52 10.60
C SER A 129 -14.65 -0.69 11.51
N ALA A 130 -13.46 -1.29 11.43
CA ALA A 130 -13.07 -2.44 12.25
C ALA A 130 -12.87 -2.09 13.74
N ILE A 131 -12.38 -0.89 14.05
CA ILE A 131 -12.16 -0.43 15.44
C ILE A 131 -13.28 0.50 15.96
N ARG A 132 -14.40 0.59 15.23
CA ARG A 132 -15.46 1.57 15.45
C ARG A 132 -15.95 1.58 16.91
N ASP A 133 -16.27 0.39 17.42
CA ASP A 133 -16.93 0.19 18.72
C ASP A 133 -15.95 0.16 19.90
N ILE A 134 -14.65 0.32 19.62
CA ILE A 134 -13.60 0.38 20.65
C ILE A 134 -13.56 1.82 21.22
N PRO A 135 -13.54 2.00 22.56
CA PRO A 135 -13.59 3.30 23.21
C PRO A 135 -12.23 4.03 23.19
N LEU A 136 -11.75 4.34 21.99
CA LEU A 136 -10.57 5.16 21.74
C LEU A 136 -10.94 6.62 21.46
N SER A 137 -10.02 7.55 21.77
CA SER A 137 -10.16 8.95 21.35
C SER A 137 -10.16 9.06 19.81
N ALA A 138 -10.75 10.13 19.27
CA ALA A 138 -10.72 10.37 17.81
C ALA A 138 -9.28 10.44 17.27
N ASP A 139 -8.38 10.98 18.09
CA ASP A 139 -6.96 11.11 17.81
C ASP A 139 -6.24 9.76 17.71
N ASP A 140 -6.54 8.85 18.63
CA ASP A 140 -5.97 7.51 18.63
C ASP A 140 -6.55 6.70 17.48
N LYS A 141 -7.87 6.78 17.24
CA LYS A 141 -8.51 6.15 16.08
C LYS A 141 -7.87 6.62 14.78
N TYR A 142 -7.67 7.92 14.60
CA TYR A 142 -7.00 8.47 13.42
C TYR A 142 -5.59 7.90 13.27
N THR A 143 -4.84 7.80 14.37
CA THR A 143 -3.48 7.26 14.39
C THR A 143 -3.44 5.79 13.99
N PHE A 144 -4.33 4.96 14.52
CA PHE A 144 -4.48 3.55 14.14
C PHE A 144 -4.82 3.39 12.66
N CYS A 145 -5.77 4.19 12.16
CA CYS A 145 -6.20 4.11 10.76
C CYS A 145 -5.18 4.67 9.77
N SER A 146 -4.15 5.37 10.26
CA SER A 146 -3.01 5.88 9.48
C SER A 146 -1.82 4.92 9.46
N ALA A 147 -1.91 3.76 10.12
CA ALA A 147 -0.83 2.77 10.12
C ALA A 147 -0.62 2.20 8.70
N PRO A 148 0.63 2.02 8.24
CA PRO A 148 0.92 1.53 6.90
C PRO A 148 0.66 0.03 6.81
N MET A 149 -0.42 -0.35 6.13
CA MET A 149 -0.80 -1.75 5.92
C MET A 149 -0.88 -2.05 4.43
N ARG A 150 -0.34 -3.20 4.02
CA ARG A 150 -0.36 -3.62 2.60
C ARG A 150 -1.78 -3.97 2.14
N GLU A 151 -2.51 -4.71 2.97
CA GLU A 151 -3.88 -5.15 2.70
C GLU A 151 -4.65 -5.23 4.02
N ASN A 152 -5.89 -4.75 4.01
CA ASN A 152 -6.84 -4.90 5.13
C ASN A 152 -7.51 -6.28 5.09
N ASN A 153 -6.70 -7.33 5.07
CA ASN A 153 -7.19 -8.71 5.19
C ASN A 153 -7.58 -9.02 6.65
N LEU A 154 -8.21 -10.19 6.86
CA LEU A 154 -8.73 -10.59 8.17
C LEU A 154 -7.64 -10.64 9.25
N ASP A 155 -6.45 -11.14 8.91
CA ASP A 155 -5.33 -11.24 9.86
C ASP A 155 -4.92 -9.84 10.32
N THR A 156 -4.63 -8.95 9.36
CA THR A 156 -4.23 -7.57 9.59
C THR A 156 -5.23 -6.82 10.47
N LEU A 157 -6.53 -6.89 10.14
CA LEU A 157 -7.59 -6.23 10.90
C LEU A 157 -7.73 -6.81 12.30
N SER A 158 -7.56 -8.12 12.48
CA SER A 158 -7.63 -8.77 13.79
C SER A 158 -6.52 -8.28 14.74
N PHE A 159 -5.30 -8.10 14.24
CA PHE A 159 -4.19 -7.54 15.04
C PHE A 159 -4.48 -6.10 15.45
N ILE A 160 -4.95 -5.27 14.51
CA ILE A 160 -5.29 -3.87 14.81
C ILE A 160 -6.41 -3.78 15.85
N GLN A 161 -7.47 -4.57 15.72
CA GLN A 161 -8.55 -4.62 16.70
C GLN A 161 -8.03 -5.02 18.08
N LYS A 162 -7.22 -6.08 18.18
CA LYS A 162 -6.61 -6.50 19.44
C LYS A 162 -5.77 -5.40 20.08
N TRP A 163 -4.88 -4.77 19.31
CA TRP A 163 -4.03 -3.69 19.81
C TRP A 163 -4.85 -2.47 20.23
N ALA A 164 -5.88 -2.10 19.46
CA ALA A 164 -6.79 -1.02 19.79
C ALA A 164 -7.55 -1.29 21.10
N VAL A 165 -7.99 -2.53 21.35
CA VAL A 165 -8.61 -2.92 22.63
C VAL A 165 -7.63 -2.73 23.78
N LEU A 166 -6.39 -3.23 23.66
CA LEU A 166 -5.38 -3.09 24.71
C LEU A 166 -5.04 -1.62 25.00
N VAL A 167 -4.88 -0.79 23.96
CA VAL A 167 -4.67 0.66 24.13
C VAL A 167 -5.87 1.32 24.80
N SER A 168 -7.10 0.94 24.45
CA SER A 168 -8.31 1.51 25.09
C SER A 168 -8.44 1.17 26.58
N GLN A 169 -7.73 0.13 27.02
CA GLN A 169 -7.68 -0.32 28.41
C GLN A 169 -6.40 0.15 29.15
N ASP A 170 -5.59 0.99 28.51
CA ASP A 170 -4.29 1.44 29.02
C ASP A 170 -3.35 0.27 29.38
N GLN A 171 -3.41 -0.81 28.58
CA GLN A 171 -2.58 -2.00 28.76
C GLN A 171 -1.41 -2.02 27.79
N PHE A 172 -0.32 -2.64 28.23
CA PHE A 172 0.82 -2.91 27.35
C PHE A 172 0.39 -3.81 26.19
N VAL A 173 0.89 -3.48 25.00
CA VAL A 173 0.58 -4.15 23.75
C VAL A 173 1.78 -5.01 23.34
N PRO A 174 1.81 -6.31 23.67
CA PRO A 174 2.86 -7.19 23.23
C PRO A 174 2.73 -7.53 21.74
N LEU A 175 3.85 -7.85 21.10
CA LEU A 175 3.86 -8.40 19.75
C LEU A 175 3.67 -9.92 19.83
N GLU A 176 2.43 -10.37 19.63
CA GLU A 176 2.00 -11.79 19.65
C GLU A 176 2.43 -12.58 18.39
N LEU A 177 3.68 -12.41 17.96
CA LEU A 177 4.28 -13.16 16.85
C LEU A 177 5.65 -13.66 17.28
N ASP A 178 5.98 -14.90 16.92
CA ASP A 178 7.28 -15.50 17.21
C ASP A 178 7.89 -16.09 15.93
N GLU A 179 9.19 -16.38 15.94
CA GLU A 179 9.88 -16.98 14.79
C GLU A 179 9.28 -18.33 14.37
N SER A 180 8.79 -19.11 15.33
CA SER A 180 8.12 -20.39 15.07
C SER A 180 6.84 -20.21 14.27
N THR A 181 6.15 -19.08 14.42
CA THR A 181 4.99 -18.72 13.60
C THR A 181 5.38 -18.52 12.14
N LEU A 182 6.60 -18.01 11.87
CA LEU A 182 7.06 -17.68 10.52
C LEU A 182 7.59 -18.89 9.73
N ALA A 183 8.14 -19.89 10.41
CA ALA A 183 8.91 -20.98 9.79
C ALA A 183 8.11 -21.93 8.86
N HIS A 184 6.78 -21.87 8.89
CA HIS A 184 5.89 -22.79 8.15
C HIS A 184 4.88 -22.09 7.25
N LEU A 185 5.04 -20.79 7.06
CA LEU A 185 4.09 -19.99 6.30
C LEU A 185 4.48 -19.91 4.83
N ASP A 186 3.48 -19.75 3.97
CA ASP A 186 3.74 -19.35 2.60
C ASP A 186 4.27 -17.92 2.51
N LEU A 187 4.94 -17.61 1.40
CA LEU A 187 5.52 -16.29 1.13
C LEU A 187 4.52 -15.14 1.29
N GLY A 188 3.27 -15.32 0.87
CA GLY A 188 2.23 -14.29 0.98
C GLY A 188 1.85 -13.99 2.44
N LYS A 189 1.79 -15.01 3.28
CA LYS A 189 1.60 -14.89 4.73
C LYS A 189 2.80 -14.25 5.41
N VAL A 190 4.03 -14.59 5.00
CA VAL A 190 5.24 -13.92 5.53
C VAL A 190 5.25 -12.43 5.15
N GLU A 191 4.87 -12.07 3.93
CA GLU A 191 4.71 -10.66 3.51
C GLU A 191 3.62 -9.93 4.32
N THR A 192 2.50 -10.61 4.59
CA THR A 192 1.41 -10.07 5.43
C THR A 192 1.92 -9.79 6.83
N PHE A 193 2.61 -10.74 7.47
CA PHE A 193 3.17 -10.54 8.81
C PHE A 193 4.25 -9.46 8.83
N HIS A 194 5.10 -9.38 7.81
CA HIS A 194 6.04 -8.27 7.68
C HIS A 194 5.30 -6.91 7.70
N SER A 195 4.18 -6.77 6.98
CA SER A 195 3.36 -5.55 7.02
C SER A 195 2.71 -5.30 8.39
N ILE A 196 2.26 -6.34 9.08
CA ILE A 196 1.70 -6.25 10.44
C ILE A 196 2.77 -5.75 11.42
N ILE A 197 3.99 -6.31 11.36
CA ILE A 197 5.10 -5.90 12.22
C ILE A 197 5.53 -4.46 11.91
N GLN A 198 5.52 -4.04 10.63
CA GLN A 198 5.76 -2.63 10.27
C GLN A 198 4.71 -1.69 10.87
N SER A 199 3.45 -2.09 10.87
CA SER A 199 2.37 -1.34 11.52
C SER A 199 2.55 -1.27 13.03
N TYR A 200 2.95 -2.37 13.66
CA TYR A 200 3.32 -2.38 15.08
C TYR A 200 4.45 -1.38 15.38
N ASN A 201 5.50 -1.37 14.55
CA ASN A 201 6.60 -0.42 14.70
C ASN A 201 6.13 1.04 14.53
N TYR A 202 5.27 1.31 13.55
CA TYR A 202 4.67 2.64 13.34
C TYR A 202 3.90 3.12 14.58
N LEU A 203 3.09 2.23 15.16
CA LEU A 203 2.27 2.54 16.34
C LEU A 203 3.14 2.69 17.59
N ARG A 204 4.22 1.92 17.72
CA ARG A 204 5.18 2.05 18.80
C ARG A 204 5.81 3.44 18.92
N TRP A 205 6.06 4.11 17.80
CA TRP A 205 6.57 5.49 17.82
C TRP A 205 5.54 6.53 18.30
N ARG A 206 4.26 6.15 18.40
CA ARG A 206 3.14 7.06 18.73
C ARG A 206 2.45 6.71 20.05
N PHE A 207 2.52 5.44 20.45
CA PHE A 207 1.96 4.91 21.67
C PHE A 207 3.05 4.26 22.52
N PRO A 208 3.35 4.79 23.73
CA PRO A 208 4.34 4.18 24.62
C PRO A 208 3.89 2.80 25.15
N LEU A 209 2.62 2.43 25.00
CA LEU A 209 2.07 1.13 25.40
C LEU A 209 2.61 -0.04 24.56
N PHE A 210 3.21 0.21 23.39
CA PHE A 210 3.79 -0.82 22.53
C PHE A 210 5.24 -1.09 22.98
N VAL A 211 5.44 -2.22 23.66
CA VAL A 211 6.66 -2.47 24.44
C VAL A 211 7.75 -3.24 23.70
N ASP A 212 7.40 -4.02 22.68
CA ASP A 212 8.29 -5.05 22.11
C ASP A 212 9.18 -4.52 20.98
N GLY A 213 9.97 -3.49 21.26
CA GLY A 213 10.83 -2.82 20.28
C GLY A 213 11.89 -3.71 19.64
N HIS A 214 12.71 -4.38 20.45
CA HIS A 214 13.78 -5.25 19.96
C HIS A 214 13.23 -6.48 19.21
N LYS A 215 12.14 -7.06 19.73
CA LYS A 215 11.45 -8.18 19.09
C LYS A 215 10.89 -7.79 17.73
N CYS A 216 10.27 -6.62 17.62
CA CYS A 216 9.77 -6.06 16.37
C CYS A 216 10.88 -5.93 15.31
N GLU A 217 12.01 -5.31 15.66
CA GLU A 217 13.14 -5.14 14.74
C GLU A 217 13.73 -6.48 14.28
N HIS A 218 13.89 -7.41 15.23
CA HIS A 218 14.37 -8.77 14.92
C HIS A 218 13.45 -9.51 13.95
N LEU A 219 12.13 -9.50 14.21
CA LEU A 219 11.16 -10.17 13.35
C LEU A 219 11.03 -9.52 11.96
N LEU A 220 11.19 -8.19 11.84
CA LEU A 220 11.25 -7.53 10.54
C LEU A 220 12.41 -8.05 9.69
N ASN A 221 13.60 -8.10 10.27
CA ASN A 221 14.79 -8.61 9.60
C ASN A 221 14.63 -10.09 9.24
N LYS A 222 14.01 -10.88 10.13
CA LYS A 222 13.76 -12.30 9.90
C LYS A 222 12.77 -12.53 8.75
N CYS A 223 11.66 -11.80 8.71
CA CYS A 223 10.71 -11.86 7.60
C CYS A 223 11.40 -11.46 6.28
N ALA A 224 12.17 -10.38 6.27
CA ALA A 224 12.89 -9.93 5.09
C ALA A 224 13.89 -10.99 4.58
N GLN A 225 14.59 -11.66 5.50
CA GLN A 225 15.49 -12.77 5.17
C GLN A 225 14.73 -13.96 4.57
N ILE A 226 13.63 -14.41 5.19
CA ILE A 226 12.82 -15.53 4.69
C ILE A 226 12.30 -15.21 3.29
N ILE A 227 11.77 -13.99 3.10
CA ILE A 227 11.28 -13.52 1.80
C ILE A 227 12.41 -13.59 0.76
N GLN A 228 13.60 -13.08 1.09
CA GLN A 228 14.75 -13.11 0.19
C GLN A 228 15.18 -14.55 -0.16
N ASP A 229 15.34 -15.41 0.85
CA ASP A 229 15.77 -16.80 0.68
C ASP A 229 14.76 -17.57 -0.19
N GLU A 230 13.47 -17.42 0.06
CA GLU A 230 12.43 -18.04 -0.76
C GLU A 230 12.45 -17.49 -2.20
N PHE A 231 12.53 -16.16 -2.37
CA PHE A 231 12.63 -15.56 -3.70
C PHE A 231 13.84 -16.05 -4.50
N ASP A 232 14.97 -16.35 -3.86
CA ASP A 232 16.15 -16.87 -4.53
C ASP A 232 15.99 -18.33 -4.97
N THR A 233 15.16 -19.11 -4.27
CA THR A 233 14.84 -20.51 -4.64
C THR A 233 13.74 -20.65 -5.70
N LEU A 234 12.89 -19.63 -5.86
CA LEU A 234 11.79 -19.67 -6.83
C LEU A 234 12.32 -19.65 -8.29
N THR A 235 11.85 -20.59 -9.10
CA THR A 235 12.09 -20.58 -10.56
C THR A 235 11.33 -19.43 -11.22
N LEU A 236 11.72 -19.05 -12.44
CA LEU A 236 11.02 -18.01 -13.22
C LEU A 236 9.52 -18.30 -13.38
N SER A 237 9.14 -19.55 -13.68
CA SER A 237 7.74 -19.95 -13.81
C SER A 237 6.95 -19.79 -12.50
N ASN A 238 7.55 -20.16 -11.37
CA ASN A 238 6.92 -20.02 -10.06
C ASN A 238 6.80 -18.55 -9.64
N LYS A 239 7.78 -17.70 -10.02
CA LYS A 239 7.71 -16.25 -9.81
C LYS A 239 6.57 -15.63 -10.62
N GLU A 240 6.43 -15.99 -11.89
CA GLU A 240 5.32 -15.49 -12.71
C GLU A 240 3.95 -15.89 -12.15
N GLU A 241 3.80 -17.14 -11.69
CA GLU A 241 2.58 -17.62 -11.07
C GLU A 241 2.31 -16.89 -9.74
N TYR A 242 3.33 -16.73 -8.90
CA TYR A 242 3.24 -15.96 -7.66
C TYR A 242 2.77 -14.52 -7.91
N PHE A 243 3.37 -13.82 -8.88
CA PHE A 243 2.99 -12.45 -9.23
C PHE A 243 1.62 -12.35 -9.89
N ARG A 244 1.19 -13.36 -10.65
CA ARG A 244 -0.19 -13.42 -11.15
C ARG A 244 -1.17 -13.58 -9.98
N ASN A 245 -0.87 -14.47 -9.04
CA ASN A 245 -1.73 -14.80 -7.90
C ASN A 245 -1.75 -13.71 -6.82
N THR A 246 -0.70 -12.91 -6.65
CA THR A 246 -0.71 -11.75 -5.74
C THR A 246 -1.40 -10.52 -6.36
N ASN A 247 -1.41 -10.38 -7.69
CA ASN A 247 -2.22 -9.36 -8.38
C ASN A 247 -3.69 -9.78 -8.57
N LEU A 248 -3.99 -11.08 -8.46
CA LEU A 248 -5.32 -11.64 -8.29
C LEU A 248 -5.61 -11.62 -6.78
N GLY A 249 -6.07 -10.49 -6.23
CA GLY A 249 -6.52 -10.45 -4.84
C GLY A 249 -7.30 -11.72 -4.52
N THR A 250 -6.87 -12.44 -3.48
CA THR A 250 -7.31 -13.80 -3.16
C THR A 250 -8.81 -13.94 -3.37
N ALA A 251 -9.21 -14.84 -4.28
CA ALA A 251 -10.58 -15.26 -4.41
C ALA A 251 -11.05 -15.70 -3.02
N VAL A 252 -11.93 -14.90 -2.40
CA VAL A 252 -12.87 -15.46 -1.44
C VAL A 252 -13.74 -16.37 -2.30
N SER A 253 -13.45 -17.67 -2.24
CA SER A 253 -14.35 -18.68 -2.73
C SER A 253 -15.61 -18.59 -1.85
N ASP A 254 -16.62 -17.90 -2.35
CA ASP A 254 -17.96 -17.98 -1.78
C ASP A 254 -18.41 -19.45 -1.81
N ALA A 255 -18.75 -19.95 -0.64
CA ALA A 255 -19.51 -21.18 -0.44
C ALA A 255 -21.00 -20.96 -0.77
#